data_AF-A0A9D8MQ19-F1
#
_entry.id   AF-A0A9D8MQ19-F1
#
_cell.length_a   1.000
_cell.length_b   1.000
_cell.length_c   1.000
_cell.angle_alpha   90.00
_cell.angle_beta   90.00
_cell.angle_gamma   90.00
#
_symmetry.space_group_name_H-M   'P 1'
#
loop_
_entity.id
_entity.type
_entity.pdbx_description
1 polymer ?
#
loop_
_entity_poly.entity_id
_entity_poly.type
_entity_poly.pdbx_seq_one_letter_code
_entity_poly.pdbx_strand_id
1 'polypeptide(L)'
;RQIENPIGLDWSRENITPINDEIAVVEIAVGNGNLIVHQLLKEFEGKYGVLMTLYRKSNASVVVSMRSRQGQALKVAHKLGGGGHPNAAGATLPKSVRSINEAITYLEAIFKTEPVHTQINPLDDLFKGLKF
;
A
#
# COMPACT_ATOMS: atom_id res chain seq x y z
N ARG A 1 17.50 -21.11 -9.75
CA ARG A 1 16.43 -21.45 -8.78
C ARG A 1 15.10 -21.13 -9.46
N GLN A 2 14.34 -22.14 -9.92
CA GLN A 2 12.98 -21.88 -10.39
C GLN A 2 12.12 -21.53 -9.18
N ILE A 3 11.47 -20.38 -9.22
CA ILE A 3 10.49 -19.98 -8.21
C ILE A 3 9.19 -20.64 -8.65
N GLU A 4 8.72 -21.62 -7.89
CA GLU A 4 7.38 -22.16 -8.10
C GLU A 4 6.36 -21.02 -8.02
N ASN A 5 5.37 -21.04 -8.93
CA ASN A 5 4.25 -20.10 -8.85
C ASN A 5 3.51 -20.35 -7.53
N PRO A 6 3.44 -19.37 -6.61
CA PRO A 6 2.76 -19.58 -5.35
C PRO A 6 1.28 -19.89 -5.60
N ILE A 7 0.76 -20.90 -4.90
CA ILE A 7 -0.66 -21.21 -4.89
C ILE A 7 -1.45 -19.94 -4.56
N GLY A 8 -2.46 -19.62 -5.36
CA GLY A 8 -3.28 -18.41 -5.19
C GLY A 8 -2.78 -17.18 -5.93
N LEU A 9 -1.61 -17.21 -6.58
CA LEU A 9 -1.07 -16.06 -7.33
C LEU A 9 -2.05 -15.55 -8.41
N ASP A 10 -2.55 -16.45 -9.26
CA ASP A 10 -3.40 -16.07 -10.39
C ASP A 10 -4.71 -15.46 -9.92
N TRP A 11 -5.32 -16.03 -8.88
CA TRP A 11 -6.51 -15.47 -8.25
C TRP A 11 -6.21 -14.08 -7.66
N SER A 12 -5.12 -13.93 -6.90
CA SER A 12 -4.73 -12.65 -6.32
C SER A 12 -4.40 -11.58 -7.36
N ARG A 13 -3.92 -11.98 -8.55
CA ARG A 13 -3.66 -11.06 -9.67
C ARG A 13 -4.96 -10.42 -10.20
N GLU A 14 -6.04 -11.19 -10.20
CA GLU A 14 -7.36 -10.75 -10.65
C GLU A 14 -8.14 -10.00 -9.56
N ASN A 15 -7.78 -10.19 -8.29
CA ASN A 15 -8.46 -9.62 -7.13
C ASN A 15 -7.63 -8.52 -6.47
N ILE A 16 -7.44 -7.45 -7.24
CA ILE A 16 -6.72 -6.24 -6.83
C ILE A 16 -7.68 -5.06 -6.86
N THR A 17 -7.79 -4.35 -5.74
CA THR A 17 -8.56 -3.12 -5.61
C THR A 17 -7.60 -1.92 -5.59
N PRO A 18 -7.53 -1.11 -6.66
CA PRO A 18 -6.73 0.11 -6.67
C PRO A 18 -7.31 1.12 -5.67
N ILE A 19 -6.45 1.70 -4.83
CA ILE A 19 -6.83 2.77 -3.91
C ILE A 19 -6.55 4.14 -4.56
N ASN A 20 -5.39 4.26 -5.21
CA ASN A 20 -5.00 5.38 -6.06
C ASN A 20 -3.95 4.88 -7.09
N ASP A 21 -3.29 5.81 -7.78
CA ASP A 21 -2.30 5.48 -8.82
C ASP A 21 -1.05 4.77 -8.30
N GLU A 22 -0.71 4.89 -7.01
CA GLU A 22 0.51 4.30 -6.42
C GLU A 22 0.23 3.11 -5.49
N ILE A 23 -1.00 2.97 -5.00
CA ILE A 23 -1.36 2.05 -3.93
C ILE A 23 -2.53 1.17 -4.38
N ALA A 24 -2.38 -0.14 -4.17
CA ALA A 24 -3.46 -1.09 -4.34
C ALA A 24 -3.55 -2.10 -3.20
N VAL A 25 -4.75 -2.60 -2.94
CA VAL A 25 -5.03 -3.71 -2.02
C VAL A 25 -5.12 -5.01 -2.83
N VAL A 26 -4.39 -6.02 -2.38
CA VAL A 26 -4.39 -7.37 -2.94
C VAL A 26 -5.13 -8.30 -1.99
N GLU A 27 -6.09 -9.04 -2.52
CA GLU A 27 -6.74 -10.11 -1.76
C GLU A 27 -5.94 -11.41 -1.87
N ILE A 28 -5.80 -12.13 -0.75
CA ILE A 28 -5.11 -13.41 -0.68
C ILE A 28 -6.10 -14.46 -0.20
N ALA A 29 -6.66 -15.26 -1.12
CA ALA A 29 -7.59 -16.33 -0.77
C ALA A 29 -6.88 -17.55 -0.17
N VAL A 30 -5.73 -17.92 -0.70
CA VAL A 30 -4.95 -19.10 -0.30
C VAL A 30 -3.46 -18.86 -0.57
N GLY A 31 -2.59 -19.60 0.13
CA GLY A 31 -1.17 -19.61 -0.11
C GLY A 31 -0.37 -18.61 0.71
N ASN A 32 0.90 -18.44 0.36
CA ASN A 32 1.82 -17.57 1.09
C ASN A 32 1.70 -16.12 0.59
N GLY A 33 0.94 -15.30 1.31
CA GLY A 33 0.72 -13.89 0.96
C GLY A 33 2.00 -13.08 0.77
N ASN A 34 3.09 -13.37 1.51
CA ASN A 34 4.35 -12.66 1.30
C ASN A 34 5.00 -13.00 -0.05
N LEU A 35 4.96 -14.27 -0.47
CA LEU A 35 5.49 -14.69 -1.77
C LEU A 35 4.63 -14.16 -2.91
N ILE A 36 3.30 -14.23 -2.77
CA ILE A 36 2.34 -13.70 -3.75
C ILE A 36 2.56 -12.21 -3.94
N VAL A 37 2.53 -11.42 -2.86
CA VAL A 37 2.71 -9.95 -2.95
C VAL A 37 4.08 -9.58 -3.52
N HIS A 38 5.13 -10.31 -3.15
CA HIS A 38 6.47 -10.07 -3.72
C HIS A 38 6.53 -10.37 -5.22
N GLN A 39 5.83 -11.41 -5.69
CA GLN A 39 5.73 -11.73 -7.11
C GLN A 39 4.90 -10.68 -7.85
N LEU A 40 3.73 -10.29 -7.32
CA LEU A 40 2.88 -9.26 -7.91
C LEU A 40 3.58 -7.89 -7.96
N LEU A 41 4.39 -7.54 -6.95
CA LEU A 41 5.20 -6.32 -6.97
C LEU A 41 6.22 -6.31 -8.12
N LYS A 42 6.73 -7.46 -8.54
CA LYS A 42 7.60 -7.57 -9.71
C LYS A 42 6.79 -7.47 -11.01
N GLU A 43 5.64 -8.14 -11.07
CA GLU A 43 4.77 -8.12 -12.25
C GLU A 43 4.20 -6.72 -12.53
N PHE A 44 3.89 -5.95 -11.47
CA PHE A 44 3.38 -4.58 -11.55
C PHE A 44 4.45 -3.52 -11.34
N GLU A 45 5.72 -3.83 -11.63
CA GLU A 45 6.80 -2.85 -11.52
C GLU A 45 6.47 -1.61 -12.38
N GLY A 46 6.52 -0.43 -11.75
CA GLY A 46 6.16 0.84 -12.37
C GLY A 46 4.65 1.20 -12.33
N LYS A 47 3.77 0.26 -11.96
CA LYS A 47 2.33 0.54 -11.80
C LYS A 47 1.95 0.85 -10.36
N TYR A 48 2.41 0.07 -9.39
CA TYR A 48 2.11 0.29 -7.97
C TYR A 48 3.40 0.40 -7.16
N GLY A 49 3.55 1.48 -6.40
CA GLY A 49 4.67 1.68 -5.46
C GLY A 49 4.51 0.89 -4.16
N VAL A 50 3.26 0.61 -3.76
CA VAL A 50 2.90 -0.16 -2.57
C VAL A 50 1.75 -1.11 -2.86
N LEU A 51 1.92 -2.38 -2.50
CA LEU A 51 0.82 -3.34 -2.41
C LEU A 51 0.47 -3.61 -0.94
N MET A 52 -0.82 -3.54 -0.63
CA MET A 52 -1.39 -3.78 0.69
C MET A 52 -2.10 -5.12 0.76
N THR A 53 -2.04 -5.80 1.89
CA THR A 53 -2.94 -6.91 2.22
C THR A 53 -3.67 -6.62 3.52
N LEU A 54 -4.94 -7.01 3.58
CA LEU A 54 -5.81 -6.78 4.72
C LEU A 54 -6.13 -8.11 5.40
N TYR A 55 -6.08 -8.13 6.73
CA TYR A 55 -6.54 -9.27 7.50
C TYR A 55 -7.13 -8.83 8.83
N ARG A 56 -8.15 -9.58 9.27
CA ARG A 56 -8.83 -9.32 10.53
C ARG A 56 -8.20 -10.16 11.63
N LYS A 57 -7.85 -9.52 12.74
CA LYS A 57 -7.40 -10.21 13.97
C LYS A 57 -8.60 -10.75 14.74
N SER A 58 -8.36 -11.68 15.66
CA SER A 58 -9.38 -12.27 16.55
C SER A 58 -10.14 -11.23 17.38
N ASN A 59 -9.49 -10.11 17.72
CA ASN A 59 -10.10 -8.98 18.45
C ASN A 59 -10.91 -8.02 17.56
N ALA A 60 -11.32 -8.46 16.36
CA ALA A 60 -12.04 -7.70 15.34
C ALA A 60 -11.30 -6.51 14.71
N SER A 61 -10.07 -6.19 15.13
CA SER A 61 -9.27 -5.14 14.48
C SER A 61 -8.80 -5.61 13.09
N VAL A 62 -8.79 -4.69 12.13
CA VAL A 62 -8.24 -4.94 10.80
C VAL A 62 -6.80 -4.43 10.76
N VAL A 63 -5.90 -5.24 10.22
CA VAL A 63 -4.50 -4.90 10.01
C VAL A 63 -4.21 -4.78 8.53
N VAL A 64 -3.44 -3.76 8.18
CA VAL A 64 -2.88 -3.55 6.85
C VAL A 64 -1.41 -3.93 6.89
N SER A 65 -1.00 -4.86 6.03
CA SER A 65 0.40 -5.16 5.76
C SER A 65 0.77 -4.56 4.42
N MET A 66 1.88 -3.82 4.36
CA MET A 66 2.35 -3.12 3.18
C MET A 66 3.68 -3.71 2.72
N ARG A 67 3.82 -3.84 1.40
CA ARG A 67 5.06 -4.23 0.73
C ARG A 67 5.37 -3.25 -0.40
N SER A 68 6.65 -2.97 -0.57
CA SER A 68 7.16 -2.09 -1.62
C SER A 68 8.51 -2.57 -2.12
N ARG A 69 8.88 -2.16 -3.34
CA ARG A 69 10.21 -2.39 -3.93
C ARG A 69 11.17 -1.21 -3.73
N GLN A 70 10.66 0.00 -3.54
CA GLN A 70 11.44 1.25 -3.58
C GLN A 70 11.30 2.07 -2.28
N GLY A 71 10.92 1.43 -1.17
CA GLY A 71 10.95 2.03 0.15
C GLY A 71 9.70 2.81 0.56
N GLN A 72 8.63 2.81 -0.25
CA GLN A 72 7.43 3.61 0.02
C GLN A 72 6.55 3.07 1.15
N ALA A 73 6.70 1.80 1.54
CA ALA A 73 5.79 1.15 2.50
C ALA A 73 5.80 1.83 3.87
N LEU A 74 6.97 2.28 4.35
CA LEU A 74 7.08 2.96 5.64
C LEU A 74 6.34 4.31 5.66
N LYS A 75 6.47 5.10 4.58
CA LYS A 75 5.79 6.40 4.46
C LYS A 75 4.27 6.22 4.50
N VAL A 76 3.75 5.21 3.80
CA VAL A 76 2.32 4.88 3.79
C VAL A 76 1.87 4.37 5.16
N ALA A 77 2.68 3.54 5.84
CA ALA A 77 2.35 3.06 7.17
C ALA A 77 2.27 4.17 8.21
N HIS A 78 3.19 5.14 8.19
CA HIS A 78 3.14 6.29 9.10
C HIS A 78 1.87 7.12 8.97
N LYS A 79 1.33 7.29 7.74
CA LYS A 79 0.04 7.99 7.53
C LYS A 79 -1.13 7.29 8.23
N LEU A 80 -1.04 5.97 8.40
CA LEU A 80 -2.03 5.15 9.11
C LEU A 80 -1.69 4.98 10.60
N GLY A 81 -0.70 5.70 11.13
CA GLY A 81 -0.22 5.53 12.51
C GLY A 81 0.50 4.20 12.77
N GLY A 82 0.97 3.54 11.72
CA GLY A 82 1.74 2.30 11.77
C GLY A 82 3.24 2.51 11.77
N GLY A 83 4.00 1.47 11.41
CA GLY A 83 5.46 1.51 11.34
C GLY A 83 6.07 0.28 10.67
N GLY A 84 7.41 0.19 10.68
CA GLY A 84 8.15 -0.95 10.13
C GLY A 84 9.41 -0.52 9.37
N HIS A 85 9.66 -1.15 8.23
CA HIS A 85 10.81 -0.89 7.35
C HIS A 85 10.37 -0.29 6.01
N PRO A 86 11.28 0.37 5.27
CA PRO A 86 10.96 0.99 3.97
C PRO A 86 10.20 0.07 3.00
N ASN A 87 10.56 -1.21 2.90
CA ASN A 87 9.94 -2.16 1.97
C ASN A 87 8.87 -3.07 2.61
N ALA A 88 8.72 -3.03 3.93
CA ALA A 88 7.83 -3.90 4.68
C ALA A 88 7.35 -3.21 5.96
N ALA A 89 6.11 -2.75 5.95
CA ALA A 89 5.53 -2.00 7.06
C ALA A 89 4.09 -2.45 7.32
N GLY A 90 3.50 -1.99 8.41
CA GLY A 90 2.13 -2.34 8.77
C GLY A 90 1.46 -1.34 9.69
N ALA A 91 0.14 -1.34 9.71
CA ALA A 91 -0.68 -0.51 10.59
C ALA A 91 -1.91 -1.29 11.06
N THR A 92 -2.40 -0.98 12.26
CA THR A 92 -3.70 -1.47 12.73
C THR A 92 -4.72 -0.35 12.55
N LEU A 93 -5.82 -0.64 11.85
CA LEU A 93 -6.85 0.36 11.58
C LEU A 93 -7.67 0.69 12.84
N PRO A 94 -8.34 1.86 12.88
CA PRO A 94 -9.19 2.25 14.00
C PRO A 94 -10.27 1.21 14.31
N LYS A 95 -10.69 1.10 15.58
CA LYS A 95 -11.72 0.14 16.04
C LYS A 95 -13.10 0.34 15.41
N SER A 96 -13.34 1.49 14.76
CA SER A 96 -14.55 1.75 13.98
C SER A 96 -14.58 0.94 12.68
N VAL A 97 -13.42 0.53 12.16
CA VAL A 97 -13.29 -0.32 10.96
C VAL A 97 -13.33 -1.79 11.38
N ARG A 98 -14.42 -2.48 11.06
CA ARG A 98 -14.71 -3.84 11.55
C ARG A 98 -14.70 -4.92 10.47
N SER A 99 -14.71 -4.52 9.20
CA SER A 99 -14.71 -5.42 8.04
C SER A 99 -13.63 -5.04 7.03
N ILE A 100 -13.30 -5.95 6.12
CA ILE A 100 -12.34 -5.71 5.03
C ILE A 100 -12.87 -4.64 4.07
N ASN A 101 -14.18 -4.65 3.77
CA ASN A 101 -14.79 -3.65 2.91
C ASN A 101 -14.73 -2.24 3.54
N GLU A 102 -15.04 -2.12 4.84
CA GLU A 102 -14.86 -0.85 5.56
C GLU A 102 -13.40 -0.39 5.57
N ALA A 103 -12.45 -1.32 5.63
CA ALA A 103 -11.03 -1.01 5.56
C ALA A 103 -10.63 -0.45 4.19
N ILE A 104 -11.13 -1.03 3.10
CA ILE A 104 -10.92 -0.48 1.74
C ILE A 104 -11.50 0.94 1.66
N THR A 105 -12.74 1.16 2.09
CA THR A 105 -13.37 2.49 2.11
C THR A 105 -12.57 3.49 2.95
N TYR A 106 -12.07 3.06 4.11
CA TYR A 106 -11.24 3.89 4.97
C TYR A 106 -9.90 4.26 4.29
N LEU A 107 -9.24 3.30 3.65
CA LEU A 107 -8.00 3.54 2.92
C LEU A 107 -8.22 4.49 1.74
N GLU A 108 -9.29 4.30 0.97
CA GLU A 108 -9.68 5.24 -0.08
C GLU A 108 -9.86 6.67 0.45
N ALA A 109 -10.56 6.84 1.59
CA ALA A 109 -10.76 8.17 2.17
C ALA A 109 -9.43 8.84 2.61
N ILE A 110 -8.47 8.06 3.09
CA ILE A 110 -7.15 8.55 3.51
C ILE A 110 -6.24 8.88 2.33
N PHE A 111 -6.34 8.14 1.21
CA PHE A 111 -5.36 8.20 0.12
C PHE A 111 -5.89 8.77 -1.21
N LYS A 112 -7.21 8.92 -1.41
CA LYS A 112 -7.78 9.62 -2.59
C LYS A 112 -7.61 11.14 -2.55
N THR A 113 -7.34 11.71 -1.39
CA THR A 113 -7.20 13.17 -1.21
C THR A 113 -5.85 13.73 -1.63
N GLU A 114 -4.92 12.91 -2.15
CA GLU A 114 -3.65 13.40 -2.66
C GLU A 114 -3.69 13.58 -4.18
N PRO A 115 -3.57 14.81 -4.71
CA PRO A 115 -3.29 14.99 -6.12
C PRO A 115 -1.93 14.39 -6.43
N VAL A 116 -1.87 13.64 -7.53
CA VAL A 116 -0.66 13.15 -8.19
C VAL A 116 0.39 14.25 -8.20
N HIS A 117 1.54 13.95 -7.61
CA HIS A 117 2.81 14.68 -7.70
C HIS A 117 2.77 16.01 -8.48
N THR A 118 2.43 17.11 -7.80
CA THR A 118 3.09 18.38 -8.13
C THR A 118 4.19 18.56 -7.10
N GLN A 119 5.43 18.26 -7.49
CA GLN A 119 6.60 18.75 -6.76
C GLN A 119 6.63 20.27 -6.94
N ILE A 120 5.81 21.00 -6.20
CA ILE A 120 6.03 22.41 -6.00
C ILE A 120 6.99 22.46 -4.83
N ASN A 121 8.29 22.68 -5.10
CA ASN A 121 9.21 23.16 -4.09
C ASN A 121 8.82 24.63 -3.84
N PRO A 122 8.01 24.95 -2.81
CA PRO A 122 7.49 26.31 -2.64
C PRO A 122 8.60 27.27 -2.26
N LEU A 123 9.71 26.74 -1.74
CA LEU A 123 10.92 27.47 -1.37
C LEU A 123 11.68 27.95 -2.60
N ASP A 124 11.85 27.12 -3.64
CA ASP A 124 12.61 27.50 -4.84
C ASP A 124 11.91 28.59 -5.66
N ASP A 125 10.56 28.61 -5.69
CA ASP A 125 9.80 29.67 -6.35
C ASP A 125 9.75 30.98 -5.52
N LEU A 126 9.86 30.90 -4.19
CA LEU A 126 9.94 32.08 -3.32
C LEU A 126 11.22 32.90 -3.57
N PHE A 127 12.34 32.23 -3.86
CA PHE A 127 13.63 32.90 -4.08
C PHE A 127 13.86 33.38 -5.51
N LYS A 128 13.08 32.93 -6.51
CA LYS A 128 13.21 33.39 -7.91
C LYS A 128 12.88 34.86 -8.12
N GLY A 129 12.16 35.50 -7.20
CA GLY A 129 11.80 36.92 -7.26
C GLY A 129 12.82 37.87 -6.60
N LEU A 130 13.77 37.34 -5.83
CA LEU A 130 14.75 38.15 -5.09
C LEU A 130 16.05 38.23 -5.90
N LYS A 131 16.24 39.35 -6.61
CA LYS A 131 17.53 39.70 -7.19
C LYS A 131 18.39 40.33 -6.09
N PHE A 132 19.49 39.68 -5.73
CA PHE A 132 20.61 40.30 -5.01
C PHE A 132 21.60 40.90 -6.01
#